data_AF-A0A950XSD5-F1
#
_entry.id   AF-A0A950XSD5-F1
#
_cell.length_a   1.000
_cell.length_b   1.000
_cell.length_c   1.000
_cell.angle_alpha   90.00
_cell.angle_beta   90.00
_cell.angle_gamma   90.00
#
_symmetry.space_group_name_H-M   'P 1'
#
loop_
_entity.id
_entity.type
_entity.pdbx_description
1 polymer ?
#
loop_
_entity_poly.entity_id
_entity_poly.type
_entity_poly.pdbx_seq_one_letter_code
_entity_poly.pdbx_strand_id
1 'polypeptide(L)'
;MARLQVATEDTVKAIGGTQDGAILYAQGASGMYLSVDSGATWRKISPLPAPTAANPNILVTVNSIGVDAISPSILLVATNTGLYFSSDAGATWGLF
;
A
#
# COMPACT_ATOMS: atom_id res chain seq x y z
N MET A 1 -0.10 15.86 -24.42
CA MET A 1 0.30 14.96 -23.31
C MET A 1 -0.72 15.14 -22.20
N ALA A 2 -1.61 14.17 -22.00
CA ALA A 2 -2.66 14.28 -20.98
C ALA A 2 -2.06 13.97 -19.61
N ARG A 3 -1.90 15.01 -18.79
CA ARG A 3 -1.62 14.88 -17.36
C ARG A 3 -2.75 14.08 -16.74
N LEU A 4 -2.41 13.03 -15.99
CA LEU A 4 -3.37 12.28 -15.18
C LEU A 4 -4.18 13.30 -14.36
N GLN A 5 -5.44 13.47 -14.72
CA GLN A 5 -6.34 14.33 -13.97
C GLN A 5 -6.52 13.63 -12.63
N VAL A 6 -6.05 14.26 -11.55
CA VAL A 6 -6.25 13.77 -10.18
C VAL A 6 -7.74 13.53 -10.04
N ALA A 7 -8.12 12.26 -10.07
CA ALA A 7 -9.52 11.87 -9.99
C ALA A 7 -10.07 12.46 -8.70
N THR A 8 -11.22 13.09 -8.83
CA THR A 8 -12.00 13.65 -7.74
C THR A 8 -12.25 12.55 -6.69
N GLU A 9 -11.61 12.71 -5.53
CA GLU A 9 -11.72 11.90 -4.30
C GLU A 9 -11.11 10.48 -4.32
N ASP A 10 -9.77 10.41 -4.30
CA ASP A 10 -9.08 9.35 -3.55
C ASP A 10 -8.01 10.02 -2.70
N THR A 11 -8.30 10.24 -1.41
CA THR A 11 -7.30 10.78 -0.48
C THR A 11 -6.18 9.75 -0.32
N VAL A 12 -4.97 10.10 -0.76
CA VAL A 12 -3.77 9.32 -0.45
C VAL A 12 -3.41 9.61 1.01
N LYS A 13 -3.48 8.61 1.89
CA LYS A 13 -3.11 8.81 3.31
C LYS A 13 -1.66 8.42 3.60
N ALA A 14 -1.10 7.51 2.82
CA ALA A 14 0.28 7.06 2.98
C ALA A 14 0.90 6.76 1.62
N ILE A 15 2.18 7.06 1.49
CA ILE A 15 3.03 6.69 0.36
C ILE A 15 4.37 6.19 0.90
N GLY A 16 4.91 5.14 0.28
CA GLY A 16 6.25 4.61 0.51
C GLY A 16 6.86 4.19 -0.81
N GLY A 17 8.17 4.03 -0.89
CA GLY A 17 8.82 3.67 -2.14
C GLY A 17 10.31 3.46 -2.02
N THR A 18 10.91 3.06 -3.13
CA THR A 18 12.36 2.94 -3.26
C THR A 18 13.03 4.32 -3.27
N GLN A 19 14.31 4.36 -2.90
CA GLN A 19 15.08 5.61 -2.81
C GLN A 19 15.18 6.36 -4.15
N ASP A 20 15.20 5.63 -5.26
CA ASP A 20 15.20 6.18 -6.62
C ASP A 20 13.82 6.59 -7.13
N GLY A 21 12.75 6.27 -6.38
CA GLY A 21 11.37 6.53 -6.76
C GLY A 21 10.87 5.69 -7.95
N ALA A 22 11.57 4.63 -8.35
CA ALA A 22 11.13 3.75 -9.43
C ALA A 22 9.88 2.93 -9.03
N ILE A 23 9.86 2.47 -7.77
CA ILE A 23 8.78 1.67 -7.20
C ILE A 23 8.11 2.47 -6.08
N LEU A 24 6.79 2.64 -6.20
CA LEU A 24 5.98 3.38 -5.24
C LEU A 24 4.79 2.53 -4.78
N TYR A 25 4.47 2.64 -3.51
CA TYR A 25 3.27 2.07 -2.89
C TYR A 25 2.45 3.20 -2.29
N ALA A 26 1.13 3.16 -2.47
CA ALA A 26 0.24 4.17 -1.94
C ALA A 26 -1.01 3.53 -1.36
N GLN A 27 -1.53 4.14 -0.30
CA GLN A 27 -2.87 3.83 0.22
C GLN A 27 -3.84 4.93 -0.18
N GLY A 28 -4.83 4.58 -1.00
CA GLY A 28 -5.97 5.42 -1.39
C GLY A 28 -7.29 4.91 -0.79
N ALA A 29 -8.41 5.61 -0.99
CA ALA A 29 -9.67 5.27 -0.33
C ALA A 29 -10.17 3.86 -0.70
N SER A 30 -9.84 3.41 -1.91
CA SER A 30 -10.19 2.09 -2.42
C SER A 30 -9.20 0.96 -2.08
N GLY A 31 -8.10 1.24 -1.37
CA GLY A 31 -7.14 0.23 -0.90
C GLY A 31 -5.67 0.56 -1.17
N MET A 32 -4.85 -0.49 -1.29
CA MET A 32 -3.41 -0.38 -1.54
C MET A 32 -3.11 -0.48 -3.05
N TYR A 33 -2.12 0.28 -3.48
CA TYR A 33 -1.69 0.38 -4.87
C TYR A 33 -0.18 0.31 -4.99
N LEU A 34 0.28 -0.18 -6.15
CA LEU A 34 1.68 -0.27 -6.54
C LEU A 34 1.87 0.36 -7.92
N SER A 35 2.92 1.16 -8.03
CA SER A 35 3.48 1.68 -9.28
C SER A 35 4.89 1.17 -9.44
N VAL A 36 5.24 0.71 -10.65
CA VAL A 36 6.60 0.29 -11.02
C VAL A 36 7.23 1.18 -12.10
N ASP A 37 6.63 2.34 -12.34
CA ASP A 37 7.01 3.31 -13.38
C ASP A 37 7.01 4.75 -12.85
N SER A 38 7.50 4.92 -11.61
CA SER A 38 7.61 6.24 -10.95
C SER A 38 6.31 7.04 -10.85
N GLY A 39 5.19 6.33 -10.70
CA GLY A 39 3.87 6.91 -10.45
C GLY A 39 3.09 7.23 -11.72
N ALA A 40 3.58 6.82 -12.89
CA ALA A 40 2.88 7.03 -14.16
C ALA A 40 1.63 6.14 -14.27
N THR A 41 1.71 4.89 -13.79
CA THR A 41 0.58 3.96 -13.71
C THR A 41 0.53 3.25 -12.36
N TRP A 42 -0.70 2.94 -11.92
CA TRP A 42 -0.94 2.31 -10.63
C TRP A 42 -1.84 1.09 -10.81
N ARG A 43 -1.49 -0.01 -10.15
CA ARG A 43 -2.33 -1.20 -10.04
C ARG A 43 -2.68 -1.48 -8.59
N LYS A 44 -3.90 -1.91 -8.34
CA LYS A 44 -4.35 -2.36 -7.03
C LYS A 44 -3.58 -3.63 -6.63
N ILE A 45 -3.18 -3.73 -5.37
CA ILE A 45 -2.59 -4.95 -4.78
C ILE A 45 -3.58 -5.61 -3.83
N SER A 46 -3.23 -6.77 -3.28
CA SER A 46 -4.14 -7.51 -2.42
C SER A 46 -4.58 -6.66 -1.22
N PRO A 47 -5.86 -6.71 -0.82
CA PRO A 47 -6.31 -5.99 0.36
C PRO A 47 -5.60 -6.51 1.61
N LEU A 48 -5.37 -5.63 2.58
CA LEU A 48 -4.93 -6.05 3.90
C LEU A 48 -6.02 -6.96 4.52
N PRO A 49 -5.68 -8.14 5.05
CA PRO A 49 -6.66 -9.01 5.68
C PRO A 49 -7.26 -8.33 6.90
N ALA A 50 -8.50 -8.66 7.24
CA ALA A 50 -9.12 -8.17 8.47
C ALA A 50 -8.33 -8.70 9.69
N PRO A 51 -8.09 -7.86 10.71
CA PRO A 51 -7.27 -8.25 11.86
C PRO A 51 -7.88 -9.40 12.68
N THR A 52 -9.21 -9.53 12.69
CA THR A 52 -9.88 -10.68 13.31
C THR A 52 -11.18 -11.03 12.57
N ALA A 53 -11.53 -12.32 12.53
CA ALA A 53 -12.85 -12.77 12.06
C ALA A 53 -14.00 -12.36 13.00
N ALA A 54 -13.67 -11.97 14.24
CA ALA A 54 -14.64 -11.64 15.27
C ALA A 54 -15.31 -10.27 15.06
N ASN A 55 -14.69 -9.37 14.29
CA ASN A 55 -15.30 -8.07 13.98
C ASN A 55 -14.97 -7.61 12.56
N PRO A 56 -15.80 -7.95 11.56
CA PRO A 56 -15.59 -7.58 10.17
C PRO A 56 -15.76 -6.07 9.90
N ASN A 57 -16.25 -5.30 10.87
CA ASN A 57 -16.49 -3.86 10.72
C ASN A 57 -15.32 -2.99 11.18
N ILE A 58 -14.23 -3.58 11.68
CA ILE A 58 -13.03 -2.81 12.02
C ILE A 58 -12.41 -2.25 10.74
N LEU A 59 -12.41 -0.93 10.63
CA LEU A 59 -11.73 -0.23 9.56
C LEU A 59 -10.21 -0.26 9.82
N VAL A 60 -9.48 -0.90 8.92
CA VAL A 60 -8.02 -0.88 8.90
C VAL A 60 -7.56 0.41 8.22
N THR A 61 -6.90 1.27 8.98
CA THR A 61 -6.29 2.50 8.48
C THR A 61 -4.78 2.34 8.41
N VAL A 62 -4.20 2.62 7.24
CA VAL A 62 -2.75 2.63 7.07
C VAL A 62 -2.18 3.96 7.58
N ASN A 63 -1.21 3.86 8.47
CA ASN A 63 -0.51 5.01 9.05
C ASN A 63 0.85 5.24 8.39
N SER A 64 1.53 4.17 7.96
CA SER A 64 2.84 4.25 7.31
C SER A 64 3.12 3.02 6.46
N ILE A 65 3.93 3.20 5.43
CA ILE A 65 4.39 2.15 4.52
C ILE A 65 5.92 2.18 4.50
N GLY A 66 6.54 1.12 4.99
CA GLY A 66 7.97 0.86 4.86
C GLY A 66 8.24 -0.08 3.70
N VAL A 67 9.21 0.28 2.86
CA VAL A 67 9.69 -0.53 1.74
C VAL A 67 11.15 -0.88 2.03
N ASP A 68 11.51 -2.15 1.94
CA ASP A 68 12.90 -2.56 2.09
C ASP A 68 13.75 -1.97 0.95
N ALA A 69 14.88 -1.36 1.31
CA ALA A 69 15.73 -0.65 0.36
C ALA A 69 16.53 -1.59 -0.57
N ILE A 70 16.71 -2.85 -0.17
CA ILE A 70 17.48 -3.86 -0.92
C ILE A 70 16.53 -4.69 -1.78
N SER A 71 15.38 -5.07 -1.23
CA SER A 71 14.37 -5.91 -1.87
C SER A 71 13.00 -5.22 -1.83
N PRO A 72 12.66 -4.38 -2.82
CA PRO A 72 11.43 -3.58 -2.81
C PRO A 72 10.11 -4.37 -2.86
N SER A 73 10.18 -5.70 -2.99
CA SER A 73 9.03 -6.59 -2.79
C SER A 73 8.70 -6.81 -1.30
N ILE A 74 9.61 -6.47 -0.39
CA ILE A 74 9.41 -6.57 1.04
C ILE A 74 8.80 -5.28 1.58
N LEU A 75 7.66 -5.42 2.26
CA LEU A 75 6.84 -4.33 2.78
C LEU A 75 6.51 -4.54 4.26
N LEU A 76 6.55 -3.45 5.01
CA LEU A 76 5.98 -3.34 6.35
C LEU A 76 4.92 -2.23 6.32
N VAL A 77 3.67 -2.59 6.59
CA VAL A 77 2.56 -1.64 6.63
C VAL A 77 2.06 -1.50 8.06
N ALA A 78 2.25 -0.32 8.62
CA ALA A 78 1.77 0.00 9.96
C ALA A 78 0.32 0.49 9.90
N THR A 79 -0.54 -0.15 10.68
CA THR A 79 -1.97 0.19 10.76
C THR A 79 -2.39 0.51 12.18
N ASN A 80 -3.63 0.96 12.36
CA ASN A 80 -4.28 1.08 13.67
C ASN A 80 -4.55 -0.27 14.36
N THR A 81 -4.36 -1.40 13.67
CA THR A 81 -4.75 -2.74 14.16
C THR A 81 -3.57 -3.71 14.28
N GLY A 82 -2.36 -3.28 13.90
CA GLY A 82 -1.17 -4.13 13.88
C GLY A 82 -0.26 -3.83 12.69
N LEU A 83 0.78 -4.64 12.57
CA LEU A 83 1.72 -4.60 11.45
C LEU A 83 1.38 -5.70 10.44
N TYR A 84 1.35 -5.33 9.18
CA TYR A 84 1.23 -6.26 8.06
C TYR A 84 2.57 -6.35 7.34
N PHE A 85 2.91 -7.57 6.93
CA PHE A 85 4.13 -7.87 6.21
C PHE A 85 3.80 -8.46 4.85
N SER A 86 4.60 -8.12 3.85
CA SER A 86 4.61 -8.85 2.58
C SER A 86 6.05 -9.02 2.13
N SER A 87 6.36 -10.16 1.52
CA SER A 87 7.63 -10.41 0.83
C SER A 87 7.50 -10.42 -0.69
N ASP A 88 6.28 -10.22 -1.21
CA ASP A 88 5.89 -10.40 -2.62
C ASP A 88 5.16 -9.18 -3.20
N ALA A 89 5.58 -7.98 -2.79
CA ALA A 89 5.07 -6.69 -3.26
C ALA A 89 3.57 -6.50 -3.00
N GLY A 90 3.08 -7.06 -1.89
CA GLY A 90 1.69 -7.01 -1.45
C GLY A 90 0.75 -7.90 -2.26
N ALA A 91 1.28 -8.95 -2.90
CA ALA A 91 0.45 -10.00 -3.48
C ALA A 91 -0.17 -10.88 -2.37
N THR A 92 0.58 -11.13 -1.29
CA THR A 92 0.10 -11.77 -0.06
C THR A 92 0.55 -11.00 1.17
N TRP A 93 -0.19 -11.17 2.26
CA TRP A 93 0.06 -10.49 3.54
C TRP A 93 0.17 -11.50 4.68
N GLY A 94 1.24 -11.40 5.44
CA GLY A 94 1.38 -11.99 6.77
C GLY A 94 1.02 -10.98 7.84
N LEU A 95 0.55 -11.47 8.98
CA LEU A 95 0.40 -10.70 10.22
C LEU A 95 1.63 -10.94 11.09
N PHE A 96 2.08 -9.88 11.77
CA PHE A 96 3.01 -9.99 12.89
C PHE A 96 2.25 -10.13 14.22
#